data_AF-A0A423SX19-F1
#
_entry.id   AF-A0A423SX19-F1
#
_cell.length_a   1.000
_cell.length_b   1.000
_cell.length_c   1.000
_cell.angle_alpha   90.00
_cell.angle_beta   90.00
_cell.angle_gamma   90.00
#
_symmetry.space_group_name_H-M   'P 1'
#
loop_
_entity.id
_entity.type
_entity.pdbx_description
1 polymer ?
#
loop_
_entity_poly.entity_id
_entity_poly.type
_entity_poly.pdbx_seq_one_letter_code
_entity_poly.pdbx_strand_id
1 'polypeptide(L)'
;MIYMEEWELTLFLGTPVMLDLDSMIYSGLFINDLSMHDFSRDRMLAGTQQSVELELALSQEQLKSKKLEESMKKLDEEKRRTDELLYQMIPMQVAQRLRNGENPINARNCFPVSHGRTRRREG
;
A
#
# COMPACT_ATOMS: atom_id res chain seq x y z
N MET A 1 -27.77 16.67 -29.70
CA MET A 1 -28.55 17.43 -30.69
C MET A 1 -29.42 16.46 -31.44
N ILE A 2 -30.69 16.78 -31.60
CA ILE A 2 -31.68 15.92 -32.25
C ILE A 2 -32.34 16.77 -33.34
N TYR A 3 -32.32 16.31 -34.59
CA TYR A 3 -33.04 16.97 -35.67
C TYR A 3 -34.50 16.48 -35.68
N MET A 4 -35.44 17.39 -35.73
CA MET A 4 -36.88 17.11 -35.79
C MET A 4 -37.40 17.49 -37.17
N GLU A 5 -37.66 16.48 -38.01
CA GLU A 5 -38.10 16.68 -39.41
C GLU A 5 -39.41 17.47 -39.50
N GLU A 6 -40.37 17.21 -38.61
CA GLU A 6 -41.68 17.86 -38.61
C GLU A 6 -41.62 19.38 -38.43
N TRP A 7 -40.61 19.88 -37.72
CA TRP A 7 -40.43 21.30 -37.43
C TRP A 7 -39.25 21.91 -38.19
N GLU A 8 -38.51 21.10 -38.96
CA GLU A 8 -37.27 21.48 -39.64
C GLU A 8 -36.23 22.14 -38.71
N LEU A 9 -36.21 21.74 -37.43
CA LEU A 9 -35.38 22.35 -36.38
C LEU A 9 -34.44 21.32 -35.72
N THR A 10 -33.30 21.80 -35.21
CA THR A 10 -32.40 20.99 -34.37
C THR A 10 -32.57 21.37 -32.90
N LEU A 11 -33.05 20.43 -32.09
CA LEU A 11 -33.14 20.58 -30.64
C LEU A 11 -31.79 20.30 -29.97
N PHE A 12 -31.36 21.23 -29.12
CA PHE A 12 -30.25 21.03 -28.20
C PHE A 12 -30.78 20.90 -26.77
N LEU A 13 -30.60 19.73 -26.19
CA LEU A 13 -30.82 19.48 -24.77
C LEU A 13 -29.46 19.30 -24.10
N GLY A 14 -29.20 20.10 -23.07
CA GLY A 14 -27.97 20.04 -22.31
C GLY A 14 -28.16 20.64 -20.92
N THR A 15 -27.40 20.11 -19.96
CA THR A 15 -27.34 20.63 -18.58
C THR A 15 -26.01 21.38 -18.42
N PRO A 16 -26.00 22.60 -17.83
CA PRO A 16 -24.75 23.32 -17.59
C PRO A 16 -23.84 22.51 -16.66
N VAL A 17 -22.55 22.47 -16.97
CA VAL A 17 -21.52 21.80 -16.16
C VAL A 17 -20.76 22.87 -15.38
N MET A 18 -20.89 22.85 -14.05
CA MET A 18 -20.19 23.75 -13.14
C MET A 18 -19.51 22.91 -12.05
N LEU A 19 -18.41 23.41 -11.50
CA LEU A 19 -17.57 22.69 -10.54
C LEU A 19 -17.99 22.95 -9.10
N ASP A 20 -18.44 24.17 -8.82
CA ASP A 20 -18.73 24.70 -7.50
C ASP A 20 -19.94 25.64 -7.51
N LEU A 21 -20.46 25.92 -6.31
CA LEU A 21 -21.54 26.90 -6.10
C LEU A 21 -21.12 28.31 -6.53
N ASP A 22 -19.84 28.66 -6.40
CA ASP A 22 -19.35 29.99 -6.76
C ASP A 22 -19.43 30.24 -8.27
N SER A 23 -19.09 29.24 -9.11
CA SER A 23 -19.29 29.33 -10.57
C SER A 23 -20.77 29.49 -10.94
N MET A 24 -21.66 28.82 -10.20
CA MET A 24 -23.10 28.92 -10.41
C MET A 24 -23.61 30.34 -10.11
N ILE A 25 -23.18 30.93 -9.00
CA ILE A 25 -23.50 32.31 -8.64
C ILE A 25 -22.93 33.29 -9.67
N TYR A 26 -21.68 33.10 -10.12
CA TYR A 26 -21.06 33.97 -11.13
C TYR A 26 -21.79 33.92 -12.48
N SER A 27 -22.32 32.75 -12.85
CA SER A 27 -23.14 32.58 -14.05
C SER A 27 -24.57 33.14 -13.94
N GLY A 28 -24.98 33.57 -12.73
CA GLY A 28 -26.34 34.04 -12.45
C GLY A 28 -27.40 32.93 -12.37
N LEU A 29 -26.96 31.67 -12.26
CA LEU A 29 -27.84 30.52 -12.09
C LEU A 29 -28.06 30.24 -10.60
N PHE A 30 -29.19 29.61 -10.30
CA PHE A 30 -29.54 29.13 -8.97
C PHE A 30 -29.69 27.61 -8.96
N ILE A 31 -29.60 27.02 -7.77
CA ILE A 31 -29.77 25.57 -7.59
C ILE A 31 -31.12 25.06 -8.12
N ASN A 32 -32.16 25.91 -8.10
CA ASN A 32 -33.49 25.58 -8.58
C ASN A 32 -33.58 25.51 -10.11
N ASP A 33 -32.67 26.16 -10.83
CA ASP A 33 -32.61 26.13 -12.31
C ASP A 33 -32.06 24.80 -12.82
N LEU A 34 -31.35 24.06 -11.97
CA LEU A 34 -30.89 22.70 -12.25
C LEU A 34 -32.06 21.71 -12.20
N SER A 35 -31.99 20.66 -13.02
CA SER A 35 -33.03 19.62 -13.08
C SER A 35 -33.15 18.84 -11.77
N MET A 36 -34.36 18.39 -11.43
CA MET A 36 -34.62 17.45 -10.31
C MET A 36 -34.46 15.99 -10.74
N HIS A 37 -34.48 15.76 -12.05
CA HIS A 37 -34.52 14.42 -12.64
C HIS A 37 -33.13 13.88 -12.92
N ASP A 38 -32.09 14.69 -12.73
CA ASP A 38 -30.69 14.29 -12.85
C ASP A 38 -29.91 14.60 -11.56
N PHE A 39 -28.63 14.22 -11.55
CA PHE A 39 -27.74 14.39 -10.39
C PHE A 39 -27.07 15.77 -10.32
N SER A 40 -27.48 16.75 -11.13
CA SER A 40 -26.79 18.05 -11.19
C SER A 40 -26.87 18.82 -9.88
N ARG A 41 -28.02 18.84 -9.22
CA ARG A 41 -28.20 19.47 -7.89
C ARG A 41 -27.40 18.78 -6.81
N ASP A 42 -27.47 17.46 -6.78
CA ASP A 42 -26.75 16.65 -5.80
C ASP A 42 -25.24 16.88 -5.93
N ARG A 43 -24.72 16.91 -7.16
CA ARG A 43 -23.31 17.24 -7.42
C ARG A 43 -22.91 18.62 -6.91
N MET A 44 -23.74 19.66 -7.11
CA MET A 44 -23.43 21.01 -6.60
C MET A 44 -23.41 21.06 -5.06
N LEU A 45 -24.34 20.35 -4.42
CA LEU A 45 -24.44 20.30 -2.96
C LEU A 45 -23.36 19.39 -2.32
N ALA A 46 -22.93 18.35 -3.04
CA ALA A 46 -21.94 17.37 -2.59
C ALA A 46 -20.48 17.79 -2.85
N GLY A 47 -20.24 18.92 -3.51
CA GLY A 47 -18.88 19.38 -3.86
C GLY A 47 -17.93 19.52 -2.65
N THR A 48 -18.47 19.71 -1.44
CA THR A 48 -17.70 19.73 -0.19
C THR A 48 -17.48 18.36 0.43
N GLN A 49 -18.31 17.35 0.12
CA GLN A 49 -18.17 16.00 0.69
C GLN A 49 -17.08 15.19 0.00
N GLN A 50 -16.96 15.29 -1.32
CA GLN A 50 -15.97 14.49 -2.07
C GLN A 50 -14.52 14.85 -1.73
N SER A 51 -14.23 16.14 -1.50
CA SER A 51 -12.89 16.59 -1.10
C SER A 51 -12.52 16.07 0.30
N VAL A 52 -13.46 16.10 1.24
CA VAL A 52 -13.25 15.64 2.62
C VAL A 52 -13.07 14.13 2.67
N GLU A 53 -13.86 13.36 1.92
CA GLU A 53 -13.72 11.90 1.87
C GLU A 53 -12.37 11.49 1.25
N LEU A 54 -11.94 12.16 0.18
CA LEU A 54 -10.64 11.94 -0.43
C LEU A 54 -9.49 12.31 0.53
N GLU A 55 -9.61 13.44 1.25
CA GLU A 55 -8.63 13.88 2.23
C GLU A 55 -8.51 12.88 3.40
N LEU A 56 -9.65 12.37 3.89
CA LEU A 56 -9.70 11.31 4.90
C LEU A 56 -9.03 10.03 4.41
N ALA A 57 -9.34 9.58 3.19
CA ALA A 57 -8.75 8.39 2.59
C ALA A 57 -7.22 8.53 2.46
N LEU A 58 -6.74 9.69 2.00
CA LEU A 58 -5.32 10.00 1.88
C LEU A 58 -4.63 10.00 3.25
N SER A 59 -5.25 10.62 4.26
CA SER A 59 -4.74 10.63 5.63
C SER A 59 -4.62 9.21 6.21
N GLN A 60 -5.64 8.37 6.00
CA GLN A 60 -5.60 6.97 6.42
C GLN A 60 -4.49 6.17 5.72
N GLU A 61 -4.28 6.39 4.43
CA GLU A 61 -3.24 5.73 3.67
C GLU A 61 -1.84 6.13 4.16
N GLN A 62 -1.62 7.42 4.44
CA GLN A 62 -0.38 7.91 5.03
C GLN A 62 -0.10 7.28 6.41
N LEU A 63 -1.12 7.15 7.26
CA LEU A 63 -0.98 6.50 8.57
C LEU A 63 -0.62 5.01 8.43
N LYS A 64 -1.29 4.30 7.52
CA LYS A 64 -0.98 2.89 7.24
C LYS A 64 0.45 2.72 6.72
N SER A 65 0.89 3.60 5.81
CA SER A 65 2.25 3.58 5.28
C SER A 65 3.30 3.79 6.38
N LYS A 66 3.11 4.78 7.26
CA LYS A 66 4.02 5.02 8.40
C LYS A 66 4.08 3.82 9.34
N LYS A 67 2.92 3.23 9.67
CA LYS A 67 2.87 2.04 10.53
C LYS A 67 3.56 0.83 9.90
N LEU A 68 3.43 0.68 8.58
CA LEU A 68 4.12 -0.37 7.83
C LEU A 68 5.64 -0.18 7.88
N GLU A 69 6.12 1.04 7.65
CA GLU A 69 7.54 1.38 7.70
C GLU A 69 8.15 1.10 9.10
N GLU A 70 7.45 1.50 10.16
CA GLU A 70 7.87 1.18 11.53
C GLU A 70 7.89 -0.33 11.79
N SER A 71 6.91 -1.07 11.28
CA SER A 71 6.86 -2.53 11.41
C SER A 71 8.00 -3.21 10.66
N MET A 72 8.36 -2.72 9.48
CA MET A 72 9.51 -3.23 8.71
C MET A 72 10.81 -3.00 9.47
N LYS A 73 11.00 -1.80 10.04
CA LYS A 73 12.18 -1.49 10.85
C LYS A 73 12.30 -2.41 12.07
N LYS A 74 11.21 -2.64 12.80
CA LYS A 74 11.18 -3.59 13.94
C LYS A 74 11.50 -5.01 13.49
N LEU A 75 10.96 -5.44 12.35
CA LEU A 75 11.25 -6.75 11.79
C LEU A 75 12.75 -6.91 11.47
N ASP A 76 13.38 -5.89 10.89
CA ASP A 76 14.81 -5.93 10.58
C ASP A 76 15.68 -5.96 11.85
N GLU A 77 15.29 -5.23 12.90
CA GLU A 77 15.95 -5.29 14.20
C GLU A 77 15.86 -6.70 14.82
N GLU A 78 14.69 -7.32 14.82
CA GLU A 78 14.50 -8.68 15.35
C GLU A 78 15.22 -9.75 14.51
N LYS A 79 15.25 -9.59 13.18
CA LYS A 79 16.05 -10.44 12.30
C LYS A 79 17.53 -10.36 12.64
N ARG A 80 18.06 -9.14 12.85
CA ARG A 80 19.45 -8.94 13.25
C ARG A 80 19.76 -9.57 14.60
N ARG A 81 18.89 -9.39 15.61
CA ARG A 81 19.05 -10.02 16.92
C ARG A 81 19.04 -11.55 16.82
N THR A 82 18.17 -12.11 15.98
CA THR A 82 18.10 -13.55 15.74
C THR A 82 19.37 -14.07 15.06
N ASP A 83 19.90 -13.35 14.06
CA ASP A 83 21.16 -13.67 13.39
C ASP A 83 22.33 -13.65 14.41
N GLU A 84 22.44 -12.61 15.23
CA GLU A 84 23.49 -12.50 16.27
C GLU A 84 23.47 -13.68 17.25
N LEU A 85 22.28 -14.06 17.75
CA LEU A 85 22.11 -15.21 18.64
C LEU A 85 22.50 -16.53 17.94
N LEU A 86 22.15 -16.70 16.67
CA LEU A 86 22.51 -17.90 15.90
C LEU A 86 24.04 -18.06 15.77
N TYR A 87 24.77 -16.97 15.52
CA TYR A 87 26.24 -16.97 15.43
C TYR A 87 26.94 -17.19 16.78
N GLN A 88 26.29 -16.89 17.91
CA GLN A 88 26.82 -17.20 19.25
C GLN A 88 26.67 -18.68 19.62
N MET A 89 25.63 -19.34 19.10
CA MET A 89 25.32 -20.73 19.44
C MET A 89 26.05 -21.76 18.56
N ILE A 90 26.44 -21.38 17.34
CA ILE A 90 26.96 -22.31 16.32
C ILE A 90 28.09 -21.62 15.51
N PRO A 91 29.18 -22.32 15.13
CA PRO A 91 30.25 -21.75 14.32
C PRO A 91 29.76 -21.04 13.05
N MET A 92 30.40 -19.93 12.70
CA MET A 92 29.99 -19.02 11.62
C MET A 92 29.73 -19.72 10.27
N GLN A 93 30.52 -20.73 9.92
CA GLN A 93 30.35 -21.48 8.67
C GLN A 93 29.04 -22.29 8.62
N VAL A 94 28.57 -22.77 9.77
CA VAL A 94 27.35 -23.58 9.89
C VAL A 94 26.13 -22.67 9.93
N ALA A 95 26.20 -21.56 10.68
CA ALA A 95 25.15 -20.55 10.76
C ALA A 95 24.85 -19.92 9.38
N GLN A 96 25.88 -19.59 8.59
CA GLN A 96 25.72 -19.00 7.26
C GLN A 96 25.07 -19.96 6.25
N ARG A 97 25.36 -21.27 6.35
CA ARG A 97 24.73 -22.30 5.51
C ARG A 97 23.27 -22.55 5.90
N LEU A 98 22.96 -22.56 7.20
CA LEU A 98 21.58 -22.65 7.68
C LEU A 98 20.74 -21.43 7.25
N ARG A 99 21.32 -20.23 7.27
CA ARG A 99 20.67 -18.99 6.80
C ARG A 99 20.32 -19.03 5.31
N ASN A 100 21.15 -19.70 4.51
CA ASN A 100 20.92 -19.91 3.07
C ASN A 100 19.90 -21.02 2.77
N GLY A 101 19.31 -21.64 3.80
CA GLY A 101 18.29 -22.69 3.66
C GLY A 101 18.86 -24.10 3.43
N GLU A 102 20.16 -24.33 3.67
CA GLU A 102 20.74 -25.67 3.53
C GLU A 102 20.33 -26.61 4.66
N ASN A 103 20.14 -27.90 4.33
CA ASN A 103 19.73 -28.91 5.29
C ASN A 103 20.73 -29.03 6.47
N PRO A 104 20.25 -29.03 7.73
CA PRO A 104 21.09 -29.01 8.93
C PRO A 104 22.02 -30.23 9.04
N ILE A 105 21.69 -31.34 8.38
CA ILE A 105 22.49 -32.57 8.35
C ILE A 105 23.80 -32.36 7.57
N ASN A 106 23.78 -31.57 6.50
CA ASN A 106 24.98 -31.30 5.69
C ASN A 106 25.92 -30.28 6.38
N ALA A 107 25.37 -29.41 7.22
CA ALA A 107 26.13 -28.41 7.96
C ALA A 107 26.91 -29.00 9.16
N ARG A 108 26.53 -30.21 9.62
CA ARG A 108 27.21 -30.94 10.71
C ARG A 108 28.59 -31.48 10.31
N ASN A 109 28.87 -31.64 9.02
CA ASN A 109 30.12 -32.22 8.51
C ASN A 109 31.34 -31.26 8.63
N CYS A 110 31.16 -30.05 9.15
CA CYS A 110 32.23 -29.07 9.34
C CYS A 110 32.94 -29.14 10.71
N PHE A 111 32.54 -30.04 11.62
CA PHE A 111 33.34 -30.31 12.81
C PHE A 111 34.53 -31.21 12.41
N PRO A 112 35.79 -30.79 12.58
CA PRO A 112 36.88 -31.75 12.60
C PRO A 112 36.63 -32.61 13.84
N VAL A 113 36.21 -33.86 13.62
CA VAL A 113 36.21 -34.88 14.67
C VAL A 113 37.66 -34.97 15.13
N SER A 114 37.98 -34.33 16.26
CA SER A 114 39.24 -34.49 16.95
C SER A 114 39.32 -35.96 17.36
N HIS A 115 39.92 -36.76 16.49
CA HIS A 115 40.22 -38.15 16.76
C HIS A 115 41.07 -38.17 18.02
N GLY A 116 40.50 -38.71 19.10
CA GLY A 116 41.23 -39.01 20.32
C GLY A 116 42.45 -39.83 19.93
N ARG A 117 43.64 -39.23 20.09
CA ARG A 117 44.91 -39.94 19.96
C ARG A 117 44.99 -40.94 21.11
N THR A 118 44.53 -42.16 20.87
CA THR A 118 44.87 -43.32 21.69
C THR A 118 46.38 -43.50 21.57
N ARG A 119 47.13 -43.03 22.57
CA ARG A 119 48.56 -43.34 22.73
C ARG A 119 48.67 -44.85 22.88
N ARG A 120 49.11 -45.54 21.81
CA ARG A 120 49.58 -46.92 21.86
C ARG A 120 50.96 -46.97 21.22
N ARG A 121 51.94 -47.36 22.05
CA ARG A 121 53.23 -48.05 21.80
C ARG A 121 54.19 -47.61 22.92
N GLU A 122 54.50 -48.49 23.88
CA GLU A 122 55.54 -49.56 23.77
C GLU A 122 56.89 -48.88 23.56
N GLY A 123 57.88 -48.95 24.44
CA GLY A 123 58.43 -50.11 25.14
C GLY A 123 59.94 -49.92 25.07
#